data_AF-A0A1G1A7E8-F1
#
_entry.id   AF-A0A1G1A7E8-F1
#
_cell.length_a   1.000
_cell.length_b   1.000
_cell.length_c   1.000
_cell.angle_alpha   90.00
_cell.angle_beta   90.00
_cell.angle_gamma   90.00
#
_symmetry.space_group_name_H-M   'P 1'
#
loop_
_entity.id
_entity.type
_entity.pdbx_description
1 polymer ?
#
loop_
_entity_poly.entity_id
_entity_poly.type
_entity_poly.pdbx_seq_one_letter_code
_entity_poly.pdbx_strand_id
1 'polypeptide(L)'
;MKRAESYDEIKPLIALCKAGRLFDVQEWIAAGKPVNPPPPPEKGARPRSPLQYAINIGFHSLVQVLLEGGAEIEASWKYNTLSHALQEHRFDIVQLLVKHGADPKTVDMYDVFHSWEPAIMEYFIELGADVETGNPLAQAFCSRIRTALRIFKKYKDRFPGFQDQLNIALRYHCKEGNEKWIALCLWAGADPYAPGPGAPEESDDEDGGISALEYAALYGHFEIFNMKQVRLDPGNPVLISAIRYAHGENASKLLVDLLKKGVNPNDQPNGGCSAIQSLLSGLEFSYDIFSREKRKNLDTKEAREKLKMIHILAQYGGKWAPKEDGEVAHARRSLLRMDSDYTVEFVWIMSKYQGCRRNDLDALLGTPSIRKHVRSSLDRIADLLSNLAHDGKS
;
A
#
# COMPACT_ATOMS: atom_id res chain seq x y z
N MET A 1 -38.45 -29.78 -12.74
CA MET A 1 -37.61 -29.40 -11.59
C MET A 1 -38.00 -30.27 -10.40
N LYS A 2 -37.10 -31.12 -9.90
CA LYS A 2 -37.41 -32.07 -8.81
C LYS A 2 -37.02 -31.47 -7.45
N ARG A 3 -37.75 -30.43 -7.03
CA ARG A 3 -37.56 -29.77 -5.73
C ARG A 3 -38.47 -30.39 -4.69
N ALA A 4 -37.96 -30.67 -3.50
CA ALA A 4 -38.74 -31.19 -2.39
C ALA A 4 -39.70 -30.13 -1.84
N GLU A 5 -40.86 -30.55 -1.35
CA GLU A 5 -41.86 -29.71 -0.70
C GLU A 5 -41.44 -29.35 0.73
N SER A 6 -40.71 -30.24 1.40
CA SER A 6 -40.24 -30.06 2.77
C SER A 6 -38.82 -30.56 2.99
N TYR A 7 -38.17 -30.12 4.06
CA TYR A 7 -36.84 -30.62 4.42
C TYR A 7 -36.88 -32.09 4.87
N ASP A 8 -37.99 -32.57 5.40
CA ASP A 8 -38.14 -33.98 5.78
C ASP A 8 -38.17 -34.92 4.58
N GLU A 9 -38.71 -34.46 3.44
CA GLU A 9 -38.75 -35.21 2.19
C GLU A 9 -37.35 -35.43 1.58
N ILE A 10 -36.48 -34.40 1.65
CA ILE A 10 -35.11 -34.46 1.11
C ILE A 10 -34.09 -35.04 2.10
N LYS A 11 -34.43 -35.12 3.39
CA LYS A 11 -33.57 -35.61 4.48
C LYS A 11 -32.97 -37.01 4.21
N PRO A 12 -33.71 -37.99 3.65
CA PRO A 12 -33.12 -39.28 3.30
C PRO A 12 -32.02 -39.16 2.25
N LEU A 13 -32.23 -38.37 1.18
CA LEU A 13 -31.20 -38.14 0.17
C LEU A 13 -29.95 -37.48 0.77
N ILE A 14 -30.13 -36.50 1.67
CA ILE A 14 -29.02 -35.88 2.41
C ILE A 14 -28.24 -36.93 3.21
N ALA A 15 -28.93 -37.85 3.90
CA ALA A 15 -28.28 -38.92 4.66
C ALA A 15 -27.49 -39.88 3.76
N LEU A 16 -28.04 -40.25 2.59
CA LEU A 16 -27.34 -41.06 1.59
C LEU A 16 -26.09 -40.35 1.06
N CYS A 17 -26.18 -39.05 0.77
CA CYS A 17 -25.06 -38.25 0.31
C CYS A 17 -23.97 -38.12 1.39
N LYS A 18 -24.35 -37.86 2.65
CA LYS A 18 -23.43 -37.85 3.80
C LYS A 18 -22.68 -39.16 3.98
N ALA A 19 -23.36 -40.28 3.74
CA ALA A 19 -22.79 -41.61 3.86
C ALA A 19 -22.03 -42.07 2.60
N GLY A 20 -21.99 -41.28 1.52
CA GLY A 20 -21.35 -41.64 0.26
C GLY A 20 -22.00 -42.84 -0.46
N ARG A 21 -23.30 -43.07 -0.26
CA ARG A 21 -24.03 -44.23 -0.82
C ARG A 21 -24.40 -43.98 -2.29
N LEU A 22 -23.42 -44.02 -3.19
CA LEU A 22 -23.58 -43.68 -4.61
C LEU A 22 -24.74 -44.41 -5.29
N PHE A 23 -24.80 -45.74 -5.16
CA PHE A 23 -25.84 -46.57 -5.82
C PHE A 23 -27.24 -46.25 -5.30
N ASP A 24 -27.42 -46.09 -3.99
CA ASP A 24 -28.70 -45.69 -3.40
C ASP A 24 -29.15 -44.30 -3.89
N VAL A 25 -28.20 -43.39 -4.12
CA VAL A 25 -28.49 -42.05 -4.69
C VAL A 25 -28.90 -42.16 -6.15
N GLN A 26 -28.27 -43.03 -6.94
CA GLN A 26 -28.69 -43.30 -8.32
C GLN A 26 -30.11 -43.88 -8.37
N GLU A 27 -30.42 -44.85 -7.50
CA GLU A 27 -31.77 -45.41 -7.37
C GLU A 27 -32.80 -44.34 -6.97
N TRP A 28 -32.45 -43.46 -6.01
CA TRP A 28 -33.29 -42.34 -5.61
C TRP A 28 -33.64 -41.42 -6.80
N ILE A 29 -32.65 -41.06 -7.60
CA ILE A 29 -32.82 -40.18 -8.77
C ILE A 29 -33.62 -40.89 -9.87
N ALA A 30 -33.34 -42.17 -10.13
CA ALA A 30 -34.03 -43.01 -11.11
C ALA A 30 -35.51 -43.18 -10.76
N ALA A 31 -35.85 -43.26 -9.47
CA ALA A 31 -37.23 -43.29 -8.97
C ALA A 31 -37.99 -41.96 -9.11
N GLY A 32 -37.39 -40.93 -9.72
CA GLY A 32 -38.07 -39.66 -9.96
C GLY A 32 -38.12 -38.71 -8.77
N LYS A 33 -37.53 -39.07 -7.62
CA LYS A 33 -37.61 -38.33 -6.35
C LYS A 33 -36.87 -36.99 -6.38
N PRO A 34 -37.22 -36.04 -5.48
CA PRO A 34 -36.57 -34.73 -5.43
C PRO A 34 -35.07 -34.79 -5.15
N VAL A 35 -34.32 -33.92 -5.82
CA VAL A 35 -32.86 -33.77 -5.68
C VAL A 35 -32.51 -32.44 -5.01
N ASN A 36 -33.36 -31.43 -5.18
CA ASN A 36 -33.14 -30.10 -4.61
C ASN A 36 -33.94 -29.93 -3.31
N PRO A 37 -33.35 -29.32 -2.27
CA PRO A 37 -34.09 -28.94 -1.07
C PRO A 37 -35.15 -27.87 -1.39
N PRO A 38 -36.19 -27.71 -0.53
CA PRO A 38 -37.06 -26.55 -0.63
C PRO A 38 -36.26 -25.24 -0.46
N PRO A 39 -36.83 -24.07 -0.81
CA PRO A 39 -36.17 -22.78 -0.62
C PRO A 39 -35.62 -22.62 0.81
N PRO A 40 -34.47 -21.93 0.97
CA PRO A 40 -33.90 -21.71 2.29
C PRO A 40 -34.85 -20.90 3.18
N PRO A 41 -34.91 -21.20 4.49
CA PRO A 41 -35.74 -20.41 5.41
C PRO A 41 -35.26 -18.96 5.46
N GLU A 42 -36.19 -18.01 5.68
CA GLU A 42 -35.88 -16.58 5.77
C GLU A 42 -34.97 -16.25 6.97
N LYS A 43 -35.11 -17.01 8.06
CA LYS A 43 -34.35 -16.85 9.31
C LYS A 43 -33.78 -18.19 9.78
N GLY A 44 -32.60 -18.15 10.38
CA GLY A 44 -31.92 -19.33 10.94
C GLY A 44 -30.86 -19.95 10.03
N ALA A 45 -30.27 -21.05 10.50
CA ALA A 45 -29.24 -21.78 9.76
C ALA A 45 -29.83 -22.41 8.49
N ARG A 46 -29.18 -22.16 7.35
CA ARG A 46 -29.58 -22.77 6.07
C ARG A 46 -29.09 -24.22 6.02
N PRO A 47 -29.97 -25.22 5.81
CA PRO A 47 -29.55 -26.60 5.69
C PRO A 47 -28.68 -26.78 4.44
N ARG A 48 -27.63 -27.60 4.55
CA ARG A 48 -26.82 -27.94 3.39
C ARG A 48 -27.61 -28.80 2.39
N SER A 49 -27.47 -28.53 1.09
CA SER A 49 -28.07 -29.33 0.02
C SER A 49 -27.36 -30.68 -0.15
N PRO A 50 -28.00 -31.69 -0.79
CA PRO A 50 -27.33 -32.94 -1.16
C PRO A 50 -26.02 -32.72 -1.93
N LEU A 51 -26.02 -31.79 -2.89
CA LEU A 51 -24.82 -31.41 -3.66
C LEU A 51 -23.70 -30.85 -2.77
N GLN A 52 -24.03 -29.97 -1.81
CA GLN A 52 -23.05 -29.42 -0.87
C GLN A 52 -22.41 -30.51 0.00
N TYR A 53 -23.16 -31.53 0.43
CA TYR A 53 -22.58 -32.66 1.15
C TYR A 53 -21.66 -33.48 0.26
N ALA A 54 -22.07 -33.76 -0.99
CA ALA A 54 -21.24 -34.50 -1.94
C ALA A 54 -19.91 -33.79 -2.25
N ILE A 55 -19.93 -32.45 -2.33
CA ILE A 55 -18.72 -31.62 -2.49
C ILE A 55 -17.84 -31.69 -1.24
N ASN A 56 -18.43 -31.52 -0.05
CA ASN A 56 -17.68 -31.51 1.22
C ASN A 56 -17.00 -32.86 1.53
N ILE A 57 -17.57 -33.98 1.10
CA ILE A 57 -16.90 -35.29 1.19
C ILE A 57 -15.91 -35.54 0.04
N GLY A 58 -15.91 -34.68 -0.98
CA GLY A 58 -15.05 -34.82 -2.15
C GLY A 58 -15.38 -36.03 -3.01
N PHE A 59 -16.64 -36.44 -3.11
CA PHE A 59 -17.02 -37.63 -3.88
C PHE A 59 -17.43 -37.22 -5.29
N HIS A 60 -16.45 -37.18 -6.20
CA HIS A 60 -16.61 -36.75 -7.59
C HIS A 60 -17.80 -37.41 -8.31
N SER A 61 -17.88 -38.75 -8.30
CA SER A 61 -18.96 -39.48 -8.98
C SER A 61 -20.34 -39.18 -8.38
N LEU A 62 -20.41 -38.93 -7.06
CA LEU A 62 -21.65 -38.55 -6.42
C LEU A 62 -22.09 -37.14 -6.82
N VAL A 63 -21.14 -36.19 -6.90
CA VAL A 63 -21.39 -34.85 -7.44
C VAL A 63 -21.91 -34.94 -8.87
N GLN A 64 -21.26 -35.75 -9.72
CA GLN A 64 -21.68 -35.95 -11.10
C GLN A 64 -23.11 -36.50 -11.19
N VAL A 65 -23.41 -37.57 -10.46
CA VAL A 65 -24.75 -38.17 -10.44
C VAL A 65 -25.82 -37.18 -9.98
N LEU A 66 -25.53 -36.35 -8.97
CA LEU A 66 -26.46 -35.32 -8.50
C LEU A 66 -26.68 -34.23 -9.56
N LEU A 67 -25.62 -33.75 -10.22
CA LEU A 67 -25.72 -32.76 -11.30
C LEU A 67 -26.49 -33.28 -12.52
N GLU A 68 -26.22 -34.52 -12.94
CA GLU A 68 -26.99 -35.23 -13.99
C GLU A 68 -28.45 -35.44 -13.58
N GLY A 69 -28.71 -35.62 -12.28
CA GLY A 69 -30.06 -35.67 -11.69
C GLY A 69 -30.79 -34.34 -11.61
N GLY A 70 -30.17 -33.23 -12.04
CA GLY A 70 -30.74 -31.89 -12.02
C GLY A 70 -30.58 -31.15 -10.68
N ALA A 71 -29.52 -31.46 -9.93
CA ALA A 71 -29.15 -30.68 -8.75
C ALA A 71 -28.85 -29.22 -9.13
N GLU A 72 -29.39 -28.29 -8.37
CA GLU A 72 -29.11 -26.86 -8.50
C GLU A 72 -27.69 -26.57 -8.01
N ILE A 73 -26.87 -26.02 -8.91
CA ILE A 73 -25.49 -25.63 -8.60
C ILE A 73 -25.51 -24.49 -7.59
N GLU A 74 -26.19 -23.39 -7.88
CA GLU A 74 -26.27 -22.22 -7.00
C GLU A 74 -27.52 -22.30 -6.10
N ALA A 75 -27.43 -23.06 -5.01
CA ALA A 75 -28.56 -23.25 -4.10
C ALA A 75 -28.97 -21.97 -3.35
N SER A 76 -28.10 -20.95 -3.28
CA SER A 76 -28.48 -19.64 -2.74
C SER A 76 -27.48 -18.54 -3.14
N TRP A 77 -27.96 -17.31 -3.29
CA TRP A 77 -27.14 -16.13 -3.62
C TRP A 77 -25.97 -15.81 -2.67
N LYS A 78 -25.96 -16.35 -1.44
CA LYS A 78 -24.88 -16.16 -0.44
C LYS A 78 -23.80 -17.23 -0.48
N TYR A 79 -24.02 -18.32 -1.20
CA TYR A 79 -23.13 -19.47 -1.22
C TYR A 79 -22.74 -19.74 -2.66
N ASN A 80 -21.46 -19.59 -2.95
CA ASN A 80 -20.90 -19.94 -4.24
C ASN A 80 -20.36 -21.38 -4.18
N THR A 81 -20.91 -22.25 -5.03
CA THR A 81 -20.56 -23.68 -5.05
C THR A 81 -19.14 -23.92 -5.55
N LEU A 82 -18.67 -23.09 -6.49
CA LEU A 82 -17.31 -23.13 -6.99
C LEU A 82 -16.30 -22.68 -5.91
N SER A 83 -16.59 -21.61 -5.16
CA SER A 83 -15.73 -21.17 -4.05
C SER A 83 -15.59 -22.26 -2.98
N HIS A 84 -16.67 -22.97 -2.63
CA HIS A 84 -16.56 -24.09 -1.68
C HIS A 84 -15.73 -25.25 -2.22
N ALA A 85 -15.90 -25.62 -3.49
CA ALA A 85 -15.08 -26.66 -4.11
C ALA A 85 -13.58 -26.27 -4.18
N LEU A 86 -13.28 -24.98 -4.36
CA LEU A 86 -11.92 -24.43 -4.28
C LEU A 86 -11.34 -24.52 -2.86
N GLN A 87 -12.11 -24.16 -1.84
CA GLN A 87 -11.72 -24.25 -0.43
C GLN A 87 -11.43 -25.68 0.01
N GLU A 88 -12.15 -26.66 -0.55
CA GLU A 88 -11.91 -28.09 -0.32
C GLU A 88 -10.74 -28.64 -1.18
N HIS A 89 -10.05 -27.79 -1.95
CA HIS A 89 -8.96 -28.15 -2.86
C HIS A 89 -9.35 -29.19 -3.93
N ARG A 90 -10.62 -29.19 -4.36
CA ARG A 90 -11.18 -30.16 -5.32
C ARG A 90 -11.30 -29.57 -6.70
N PHE A 91 -10.17 -29.39 -7.38
CA PHE A 91 -10.16 -28.85 -8.74
C PHE A 91 -10.93 -29.72 -9.74
N ASP A 92 -10.93 -31.04 -9.55
CA ASP A 92 -11.74 -31.98 -10.33
C ASP A 92 -13.24 -31.68 -10.22
N ILE A 93 -13.71 -31.30 -9.04
CA ILE A 93 -15.09 -30.90 -8.79
C ILE A 93 -15.37 -29.52 -9.37
N VAL A 94 -14.43 -28.57 -9.27
CA VAL A 94 -14.55 -27.25 -9.93
C VAL A 94 -14.77 -27.41 -11.44
N GLN A 95 -13.94 -28.23 -12.10
CA GLN A 95 -14.08 -28.50 -13.54
C GLN A 95 -15.44 -29.14 -13.87
N LEU A 96 -15.88 -30.09 -13.05
CA LEU A 96 -17.17 -30.76 -13.20
C LEU A 96 -18.34 -29.76 -13.07
N LEU A 97 -18.32 -28.90 -12.06
CA LEU A 97 -19.35 -27.89 -11.84
C LEU A 97 -19.44 -26.91 -13.03
N VAL A 98 -18.30 -26.41 -13.52
CA VAL A 98 -18.26 -25.53 -14.71
C VAL A 98 -18.80 -26.25 -15.94
N LYS A 99 -18.46 -27.53 -16.16
CA LYS A 99 -19.00 -28.34 -17.26
C LYS A 99 -20.53 -28.47 -17.21
N HIS A 100 -21.12 -28.44 -16.02
CA HIS A 100 -22.56 -28.48 -15.80
C HIS A 100 -23.22 -27.09 -15.71
N GLY A 101 -22.50 -26.02 -16.08
CA GLY A 101 -23.06 -24.68 -16.24
C GLY A 101 -22.84 -23.73 -15.06
N ALA A 102 -21.98 -24.07 -14.10
CA ALA A 102 -21.55 -23.10 -13.08
C ALA A 102 -20.79 -21.95 -13.75
N ASP A 103 -21.15 -20.70 -13.43
CA ASP A 103 -20.47 -19.52 -13.98
C ASP A 103 -19.16 -19.25 -13.20
N PRO A 104 -17.97 -19.46 -13.81
CA PRO A 104 -16.68 -19.25 -13.16
C PRO A 104 -16.45 -17.79 -12.73
N LYS A 105 -17.17 -16.82 -13.31
CA LYS A 105 -17.02 -15.39 -12.99
C LYS A 105 -17.64 -14.99 -11.66
N THR A 106 -18.42 -15.88 -11.05
CA THR A 106 -19.03 -15.65 -9.74
C THR A 106 -18.03 -15.81 -8.58
N VAL A 107 -16.88 -16.44 -8.84
CA VAL A 107 -15.84 -16.70 -7.85
C VAL A 107 -14.96 -15.46 -7.72
N ASP A 108 -14.70 -15.03 -6.49
CA ASP A 108 -13.75 -13.98 -6.21
C ASP A 108 -12.33 -14.46 -6.58
N MET A 109 -11.61 -13.69 -7.40
CA MET A 109 -10.25 -14.02 -7.78
C MET A 109 -9.29 -14.07 -6.58
N TYR A 110 -9.61 -13.43 -5.46
CA TYR A 110 -8.93 -13.62 -4.18
C TYR A 110 -8.90 -15.10 -3.78
N ASP A 111 -10.05 -15.79 -3.76
CA ASP A 111 -10.13 -17.21 -3.42
C ASP A 111 -9.33 -18.06 -4.41
N VAL A 112 -9.41 -17.71 -5.70
CA VAL A 112 -8.68 -18.41 -6.78
C VAL A 112 -7.16 -18.29 -6.57
N PHE A 113 -6.63 -17.10 -6.29
CA PHE A 113 -5.21 -16.94 -6.01
C PHE A 113 -4.80 -17.61 -4.69
N HIS A 114 -5.67 -17.61 -3.67
CA HIS A 114 -5.47 -18.32 -2.40
C HIS A 114 -5.57 -19.85 -2.50
N SER A 115 -5.79 -20.40 -3.70
CA SER A 115 -5.54 -21.82 -3.97
C SER A 115 -4.04 -22.15 -4.07
N TRP A 116 -3.17 -21.16 -4.31
CA TRP A 116 -1.72 -21.30 -4.54
C TRP A 116 -1.35 -22.11 -5.79
N GLU A 117 -2.31 -22.65 -6.53
CA GLU A 117 -2.11 -23.53 -7.66
C GLU A 117 -2.20 -22.78 -9.01
N PRO A 118 -1.09 -22.64 -9.77
CA PRO A 118 -1.12 -21.95 -11.06
C PRO A 118 -2.13 -22.54 -12.04
N ALA A 119 -2.32 -23.86 -12.03
CA ALA A 119 -3.28 -24.50 -12.94
C ALA A 119 -4.72 -24.03 -12.70
N ILE A 120 -5.09 -23.82 -11.43
CA ILE A 120 -6.40 -23.30 -11.04
C ILE A 120 -6.49 -21.83 -11.45
N MET A 121 -5.50 -21.01 -11.11
CA MET A 121 -5.45 -19.59 -11.50
C MET A 121 -5.58 -19.42 -13.02
N GLU A 122 -4.77 -20.14 -13.80
CA GLU A 122 -4.81 -20.13 -15.27
C GLU A 122 -6.19 -20.55 -15.79
N TYR A 123 -6.81 -21.57 -15.20
CA TYR A 123 -8.14 -22.04 -15.60
C TYR A 123 -9.21 -20.95 -15.48
N PHE A 124 -9.29 -20.25 -14.35
CA PHE A 124 -10.26 -19.16 -14.16
C PHE A 124 -9.98 -17.97 -15.08
N ILE A 125 -8.71 -17.62 -15.29
CA ILE A 125 -8.31 -16.55 -16.20
C ILE A 125 -8.74 -16.84 -17.64
N GLU A 126 -8.52 -18.07 -18.12
CA GLU A 126 -8.92 -18.44 -19.48
C GLU A 126 -10.45 -18.51 -19.66
N LEU A 127 -11.19 -18.75 -18.59
CA LEU A 127 -12.66 -18.65 -18.59
C LEU A 127 -13.17 -17.20 -18.48
N GLY A 128 -12.27 -16.22 -18.44
CA GLY A 128 -12.60 -14.80 -18.44
C GLY A 128 -13.08 -14.26 -17.09
N ALA A 129 -12.56 -14.82 -15.99
CA ALA A 129 -12.70 -14.20 -14.67
C ALA A 129 -12.06 -12.80 -14.66
N ASP A 130 -12.63 -11.89 -13.89
CA ASP A 130 -12.12 -10.52 -13.74
C ASP A 130 -10.90 -10.51 -12.80
N VAL A 131 -9.77 -10.07 -13.33
CA VAL A 131 -8.48 -10.02 -12.62
C VAL A 131 -7.99 -8.61 -12.34
N GLU A 132 -8.76 -7.59 -12.69
CA GLU A 132 -8.39 -6.18 -12.51
C GLU A 132 -9.18 -5.54 -11.38
N THR A 133 -10.49 -5.79 -11.29
CA THR A 133 -11.33 -5.18 -10.24
C THR A 133 -10.93 -5.68 -8.86
N GLY A 134 -10.70 -4.76 -7.92
CA GLY A 134 -10.37 -5.09 -6.53
C GLY A 134 -8.93 -5.54 -6.30
N ASN A 135 -8.05 -5.45 -7.30
CA ASN A 135 -6.63 -5.75 -7.19
C ASN A 135 -6.29 -7.17 -6.67
N PRO A 136 -6.91 -8.25 -7.18
CA PRO A 136 -6.74 -9.60 -6.62
C PRO A 136 -5.31 -10.14 -6.74
N LEU A 137 -4.57 -9.75 -7.79
CA LEU A 137 -3.16 -10.11 -7.95
C LEU A 137 -2.26 -9.36 -6.95
N ALA A 138 -2.56 -8.09 -6.66
CA ALA A 138 -1.86 -7.35 -5.63
C ALA A 138 -2.07 -8.01 -4.25
N GLN A 139 -3.31 -8.37 -3.92
CA GLN A 139 -3.64 -9.12 -2.70
C GLN A 139 -2.84 -10.43 -2.62
N ALA A 140 -2.75 -11.18 -3.71
CA ALA A 140 -1.95 -12.40 -3.77
C ALA A 140 -0.45 -12.15 -3.48
N PHE A 141 0.12 -11.08 -4.02
CA PHE A 141 1.51 -10.71 -3.73
C PHE A 141 1.72 -10.20 -2.30
N CYS A 142 0.78 -9.43 -1.75
CA CYS A 142 0.79 -9.02 -0.33
C CYS A 142 0.71 -10.24 0.61
N SER A 143 -0.14 -11.23 0.28
CA SER A 143 -0.24 -12.54 0.93
C SER A 143 0.92 -13.49 0.64
N ARG A 144 1.93 -13.04 -0.11
CA ARG A 144 3.17 -13.77 -0.40
C ARG A 144 2.97 -15.06 -1.20
N ILE A 145 1.99 -15.08 -2.09
CA ILE A 145 1.69 -16.20 -2.98
C ILE A 145 2.67 -16.18 -4.16
N ARG A 146 3.83 -16.81 -3.99
CA ARG A 146 4.92 -16.80 -4.99
C ARG A 146 4.50 -17.36 -6.35
N THR A 147 3.59 -18.32 -6.38
CA THR A 147 3.09 -18.95 -7.60
C THR A 147 2.35 -17.97 -8.52
N ALA A 148 1.78 -16.89 -7.98
CA ALA A 148 1.17 -15.81 -8.75
C ALA A 148 2.16 -15.07 -9.66
N LEU A 149 3.48 -15.12 -9.40
CA LEU A 149 4.50 -14.52 -10.29
C LEU A 149 4.50 -15.17 -11.68
N ARG A 150 4.21 -16.48 -11.76
CA ARG A 150 4.06 -17.18 -13.04
C ARG A 150 2.88 -16.62 -13.83
N ILE A 151 1.76 -16.39 -13.15
CA ILE A 151 0.54 -15.81 -13.74
C ILE A 151 0.83 -14.40 -14.24
N PHE A 152 1.44 -13.55 -13.39
CA PHE A 152 1.84 -12.21 -13.79
C PHE A 152 2.70 -12.22 -15.06
N LYS A 153 3.77 -13.01 -15.09
CA LYS A 153 4.66 -13.05 -16.26
C LYS A 153 3.98 -13.53 -17.54
N LYS A 154 3.01 -14.45 -17.43
CA LYS A 154 2.30 -15.00 -18.58
C LYS A 154 1.26 -14.04 -19.13
N TYR A 155 0.57 -13.27 -18.27
CA TYR A 155 -0.59 -12.48 -18.65
C TYR A 155 -0.42 -10.95 -18.53
N LYS A 156 0.73 -10.44 -18.08
CA LYS A 156 0.99 -8.99 -17.97
C LYS A 156 0.73 -8.19 -19.24
N ASP A 157 0.94 -8.79 -20.42
CA ASP A 157 0.73 -8.12 -21.70
C ASP A 157 -0.76 -8.15 -22.12
N ARG A 158 -1.56 -9.06 -21.53
CA ARG A 158 -3.01 -9.18 -21.75
C ARG A 158 -3.80 -8.27 -20.80
N PHE A 159 -3.31 -8.05 -19.58
CA PHE A 159 -3.98 -7.27 -18.54
C PHE A 159 -3.07 -6.12 -18.07
N PRO A 160 -3.24 -4.90 -18.59
CA PRO A 160 -2.43 -3.75 -18.21
C PRO A 160 -2.44 -3.47 -16.70
N GLY A 161 -3.58 -3.69 -16.01
CA GLY A 161 -3.72 -3.48 -14.57
C GLY A 161 -2.80 -4.37 -13.72
N PHE A 162 -2.17 -5.39 -14.29
CA PHE A 162 -1.20 -6.23 -13.58
C PHE A 162 0.03 -5.44 -13.14
N GLN A 163 0.47 -4.45 -13.94
CA GLN A 163 1.62 -3.63 -13.58
C GLN A 163 1.29 -2.75 -12.38
N ASP A 164 0.10 -2.15 -12.34
CA ASP A 164 -0.34 -1.34 -11.21
C ASP A 164 -0.49 -2.17 -9.95
N GLN A 165 -1.07 -3.38 -10.07
CA GLN A 165 -1.15 -4.34 -8.96
C GLN A 165 0.23 -4.79 -8.44
N LEU A 166 1.21 -4.93 -9.32
CA LEU A 166 2.59 -5.21 -8.94
C LEU A 166 3.23 -4.02 -8.20
N ASN A 167 2.94 -2.79 -8.62
CA ASN A 167 3.41 -1.57 -7.96
C ASN A 167 2.78 -1.40 -6.57
N ILE A 168 1.48 -1.71 -6.40
CA ILE A 168 0.79 -1.77 -5.10
C ILE A 168 1.52 -2.74 -4.17
N ALA A 169 1.79 -3.96 -4.64
CA ALA A 169 2.50 -4.96 -3.84
C ALA A 169 3.91 -4.50 -3.46
N LEU A 170 4.63 -3.80 -4.35
CA LEU A 170 5.93 -3.23 -4.01
C LEU A 170 5.81 -2.19 -2.89
N ARG A 171 4.85 -1.27 -2.96
CA ARG A 171 4.60 -0.26 -1.92
C ARG A 171 4.27 -0.91 -0.57
N TYR A 172 3.38 -1.91 -0.57
CA TYR A 172 3.04 -2.69 0.61
C TYR A 172 4.28 -3.32 1.26
N HIS A 173 5.11 -4.01 0.47
CA HIS A 173 6.31 -4.66 1.02
C HIS A 173 7.40 -3.67 1.43
N CYS A 174 7.47 -2.49 0.82
CA CYS A 174 8.34 -1.39 1.30
C CYS A 174 7.88 -0.82 2.64
N LYS A 175 6.57 -0.69 2.85
CA LYS A 175 5.97 -0.31 4.14
C LYS A 175 6.24 -1.35 5.24
N GLU A 176 6.21 -2.63 4.90
CA GLU A 176 6.48 -3.73 5.84
C GLU A 176 7.98 -4.05 6.01
N GLY A 177 8.86 -3.50 5.17
CA GLY A 177 10.30 -3.80 5.18
C GLY A 177 10.67 -5.22 4.70
N ASN A 178 9.84 -5.85 3.87
CA ASN A 178 10.03 -7.22 3.42
C ASN A 178 10.99 -7.31 2.20
N GLU A 179 12.30 -7.26 2.48
CA GLU A 179 13.37 -7.23 1.47
C GLU A 179 13.24 -8.33 0.40
N LYS A 180 12.83 -9.54 0.80
CA LYS A 180 12.67 -10.67 -0.13
C LYS A 180 11.61 -10.37 -1.19
N TRP A 181 10.46 -9.85 -0.78
CA TRP A 181 9.38 -9.54 -1.70
C TRP A 181 9.61 -8.24 -2.47
N ILE A 182 10.24 -7.24 -1.86
CA ILE A 182 10.73 -6.05 -2.57
C ILE A 182 11.64 -6.47 -3.74
N ALA A 183 12.64 -7.31 -3.47
CA ALA A 183 13.55 -7.80 -4.50
C ALA A 183 12.82 -8.58 -5.61
N LEU A 184 11.78 -9.36 -5.26
CA LEU A 184 10.99 -10.12 -6.23
C LEU A 184 10.09 -9.23 -7.08
N CYS A 185 9.43 -8.23 -6.49
CA CYS A 185 8.60 -7.26 -7.21
C CYS A 185 9.46 -6.45 -8.18
N LEU A 186 10.61 -5.94 -7.73
CA LEU A 186 11.57 -5.23 -8.59
C LEU A 186 12.11 -6.12 -9.72
N TRP A 187 12.42 -7.39 -9.42
CA TRP A 187 12.82 -8.36 -10.46
C TRP A 187 11.69 -8.65 -11.45
N ALA A 188 10.44 -8.62 -11.02
CA ALA A 188 9.27 -8.78 -11.88
C ALA A 188 8.98 -7.55 -12.75
N GLY A 189 9.59 -6.38 -12.43
CA GLY A 189 9.43 -5.14 -13.18
C GLY A 189 8.59 -4.08 -12.49
N ALA A 190 8.39 -4.17 -11.17
CA ALA A 190 7.73 -3.13 -10.39
C ALA A 190 8.51 -1.80 -10.48
N ASP A 191 7.78 -0.68 -10.59
CA ASP A 191 8.37 0.65 -10.59
C ASP A 191 8.43 1.21 -9.15
N PRO A 192 9.63 1.39 -8.57
CA PRO A 192 9.77 1.94 -7.22
C PRO A 192 9.37 3.42 -7.11
N TYR A 193 9.21 4.12 -8.24
CA TYR A 193 8.86 5.54 -8.32
C TYR A 193 7.37 5.80 -8.52
N ALA A 194 6.60 4.77 -8.91
CA ALA A 194 5.18 4.93 -9.20
C ALA A 194 4.39 5.23 -7.91
N PRO A 195 3.68 6.38 -7.84
CA PRO A 195 2.79 6.68 -6.73
C PRO A 195 1.54 5.80 -6.77
N GLY A 196 0.80 5.76 -5.65
CA GLY A 196 -0.48 5.06 -5.55
C GLY A 196 -0.70 4.45 -4.17
N PRO A 197 -1.75 3.62 -4.01
CA PRO A 197 -2.15 3.09 -2.71
C PRO A 197 -1.10 2.12 -2.15
N GLY A 198 -0.95 2.13 -0.83
CA GLY A 198 0.02 1.29 -0.10
C GLY A 198 -0.48 -0.12 0.17
N ALA A 199 -1.77 -0.38 -0.03
CA ALA A 199 -2.42 -1.68 0.10
C ALA A 199 -3.54 -1.83 -0.95
N PRO A 200 -3.91 -3.07 -1.33
CA PRO A 200 -4.90 -3.29 -2.38
C PRO A 200 -6.33 -2.86 -2.01
N GLU A 201 -6.65 -2.77 -0.71
CA GLU A 201 -7.96 -2.33 -0.21
C GLU A 201 -8.05 -0.81 -0.01
N GLU A 202 -6.92 -0.10 -0.06
CA GLU A 202 -6.90 1.36 0.05
C GLU A 202 -7.44 1.96 -1.26
N SER A 203 -8.43 2.86 -1.15
CA SER A 203 -8.89 3.65 -2.30
C SER A 203 -7.83 4.68 -2.68
N ASP A 204 -7.79 5.09 -3.95
CA ASP A 204 -6.96 6.22 -4.37
C ASP A 204 -7.36 7.45 -3.53
N ASP A 205 -6.48 7.88 -2.63
CA ASP A 205 -6.62 9.16 -1.93
C ASP A 205 -6.64 10.28 -2.98
N GLU A 206 -7.36 11.39 -2.73
CA GLU A 206 -7.45 12.53 -3.66
C GLU A 206 -6.06 13.07 -4.09
N ASP A 207 -5.02 12.78 -3.30
CA ASP A 207 -3.63 13.19 -3.53
C ASP A 207 -2.78 12.17 -4.34
N GLY A 208 -3.35 11.02 -4.76
CA GLY A 208 -2.68 10.04 -5.63
C GLY A 208 -1.63 9.14 -4.96
N GLY A 209 -1.51 9.19 -3.63
CA GLY A 209 -0.60 8.35 -2.83
C GLY A 209 0.89 8.67 -2.99
N ILE A 210 1.76 7.85 -2.38
CA ILE A 210 3.22 8.01 -2.43
C ILE A 210 3.89 6.78 -3.06
N SER A 211 5.11 6.95 -3.54
CA SER A 211 5.90 5.89 -4.16
C SER A 211 6.41 4.85 -3.16
N ALA A 212 6.93 3.74 -3.67
CA ALA A 212 7.48 2.67 -2.83
C ALA A 212 8.71 3.12 -2.03
N LEU A 213 9.55 3.99 -2.60
CA LEU A 213 10.71 4.54 -1.90
C LEU A 213 10.30 5.56 -0.83
N GLU A 214 9.24 6.33 -1.05
CA GLU A 214 8.69 7.23 -0.04
C GLU A 214 8.07 6.44 1.13
N TYR A 215 7.34 5.35 0.86
CA TYR A 215 6.89 4.42 1.91
C TYR A 215 8.07 3.82 2.68
N ALA A 216 9.14 3.39 1.99
CA ALA A 216 10.34 2.89 2.66
C ALA A 216 10.96 3.94 3.60
N ALA A 217 11.00 5.21 3.19
CA ALA A 217 11.50 6.29 4.02
C ALA A 217 10.57 6.60 5.21
N LEU A 218 9.26 6.64 4.97
CA LEU A 218 8.22 6.89 5.98
C LEU A 218 8.28 5.89 7.14
N TYR A 219 8.46 4.61 6.81
CA TYR A 219 8.51 3.52 7.78
C TYR A 219 9.95 3.21 8.27
N GLY A 220 10.94 4.01 7.87
CA GLY A 220 12.32 3.90 8.35
C GLY A 220 13.11 2.71 7.80
N HIS A 221 12.64 2.09 6.71
CA HIS A 221 13.30 0.96 6.05
C HIS A 221 14.39 1.44 5.07
N PHE A 222 15.35 2.21 5.57
CA PHE A 222 16.38 2.87 4.74
C PHE A 222 17.32 1.90 4.00
N GLU A 223 17.47 0.67 4.47
CA GLU A 223 18.29 -0.35 3.82
C GLU A 223 17.78 -0.71 2.41
N ILE A 224 16.49 -0.47 2.13
CA ILE A 224 15.89 -0.67 0.80
C ILE A 224 16.60 0.17 -0.27
N PHE A 225 17.03 1.39 0.05
CA PHE A 225 17.76 2.27 -0.87
C PHE A 225 19.17 1.77 -1.23
N ASN A 226 19.67 0.77 -0.51
CA ASN A 226 20.96 0.14 -0.74
C ASN A 226 20.85 -1.22 -1.45
N MET A 227 19.64 -1.71 -1.67
CA MET A 227 19.42 -2.96 -2.41
C MET A 227 19.87 -2.82 -3.86
N LYS A 228 20.63 -3.79 -4.37
CA LYS A 228 21.12 -3.81 -5.76
C LYS A 228 20.01 -3.81 -6.81
N GLN A 229 18.84 -4.30 -6.43
CA GLN A 229 17.64 -4.38 -7.26
C GLN A 229 16.98 -3.01 -7.44
N VAL A 230 17.13 -2.12 -6.45
CA VAL A 230 16.65 -0.74 -6.51
C VAL A 230 17.68 0.07 -7.33
N ARG A 231 17.50 0.08 -8.64
CA ARG A 231 18.33 0.85 -9.57
C ARG A 231 17.95 2.33 -9.46
N LEU A 232 18.55 3.01 -8.48
CA LEU A 232 18.28 4.42 -8.24
C LEU A 232 18.70 5.29 -9.43
N ASP A 233 17.77 6.08 -9.94
CA ASP A 233 18.00 7.19 -10.86
C ASP A 233 18.15 8.50 -10.04
N PRO A 234 19.37 9.08 -9.94
CA PRO A 234 19.60 10.32 -9.19
C PRO A 234 18.81 11.53 -9.71
N GLY A 235 18.37 11.50 -10.98
CA GLY A 235 17.56 12.56 -11.56
C GLY A 235 16.08 12.51 -11.15
N ASN A 236 15.63 11.43 -10.53
CA ASN A 236 14.23 11.25 -10.20
C ASN A 236 13.83 12.06 -8.94
N PRO A 237 12.83 12.96 -9.02
CA PRO A 237 12.42 13.84 -7.91
C PRO A 237 11.86 13.08 -6.70
N VAL A 238 11.43 11.83 -6.86
CA VAL A 238 10.98 10.97 -5.75
C VAL A 238 12.08 10.78 -4.71
N LEU A 239 13.35 10.73 -5.11
CA LEU A 239 14.45 10.47 -4.16
C LEU A 239 14.62 11.61 -3.15
N ILE A 240 14.49 12.85 -3.60
CA ILE A 240 14.54 14.00 -2.70
C ILE A 240 13.20 14.18 -1.96
N SER A 241 12.08 13.84 -2.59
CA SER A 241 10.78 13.81 -1.91
C SER A 241 10.74 12.80 -0.75
N ALA A 242 11.39 11.64 -0.88
CA ALA A 242 11.48 10.63 0.18
C ALA A 242 12.11 11.17 1.47
N ILE A 243 12.99 12.17 1.38
CA ILE A 243 13.57 12.85 2.55
C ILE A 243 12.49 13.54 3.39
N ARG A 244 11.40 14.03 2.77
CA ARG A 244 10.28 14.68 3.49
C ARG A 244 9.58 13.72 4.46
N TYR A 245 9.62 12.43 4.15
CA TYR A 245 9.02 11.36 4.94
C TYR A 245 10.04 10.63 5.83
N ALA A 246 11.34 10.92 5.70
CA ALA A 246 12.36 10.23 6.48
C ALA A 246 12.40 10.75 7.93
N HIS A 247 12.20 9.84 8.89
CA HIS A 247 12.25 10.14 10.33
C HIS A 247 13.27 9.25 11.07
N GLY A 248 13.66 9.67 12.27
CA GLY A 248 14.54 8.90 13.16
C GLY A 248 16.04 9.11 12.94
N GLU A 249 16.87 8.43 13.76
CA GLU A 249 18.32 8.67 13.88
C GLU A 249 19.13 8.38 12.60
N ASN A 250 18.55 7.63 11.66
CA ASN A 250 19.21 7.25 10.40
C ASN A 250 18.75 8.07 9.19
N ALA A 251 17.82 9.03 9.37
CA ALA A 251 17.33 9.86 8.26
C ALA A 251 18.44 10.73 7.63
N SER A 252 19.35 11.29 8.44
CA SER A 252 20.50 12.04 7.88
C SER A 252 21.48 11.14 7.13
N LYS A 253 21.61 9.86 7.52
CA LYS A 253 22.45 8.90 6.81
C LYS A 253 21.89 8.62 5.42
N LEU A 254 20.59 8.35 5.31
CA LEU A 254 19.91 8.22 4.01
C LEU A 254 20.14 9.45 3.13
N LEU A 255 19.95 10.64 3.70
CA LEU A 255 20.14 11.91 2.98
C LEU A 255 21.57 12.02 2.42
N VAL A 256 22.59 11.75 3.24
CA VAL A 256 23.99 11.79 2.79
C VAL A 256 24.24 10.77 1.67
N ASP A 257 23.69 9.56 1.80
CA ASP A 257 23.89 8.51 0.80
C ASP A 257 23.22 8.87 -0.54
N LEU A 258 22.03 9.49 -0.52
CA LEU A 258 21.35 9.96 -1.72
C LEU A 258 22.08 11.14 -2.39
N LEU A 259 22.52 12.13 -1.61
CA LEU A 259 23.27 13.27 -2.15
C LEU A 259 24.62 12.85 -2.75
N LYS A 260 25.33 11.90 -2.12
CA LYS A 260 26.57 11.32 -2.68
C LYS A 260 26.33 10.56 -3.99
N LYS A 261 25.13 9.99 -4.18
CA LYS A 261 24.73 9.35 -5.45
C LYS A 261 24.37 10.39 -6.54
N GLY A 262 24.42 11.69 -6.25
CA GLY A 262 24.20 12.76 -7.22
C GLY A 262 22.77 13.27 -7.29
N VAL A 263 21.93 12.96 -6.29
CA VAL A 263 20.56 13.52 -6.21
C VAL A 263 20.63 15.04 -6.06
N ASN A 264 19.91 15.76 -6.91
CA ASN A 264 19.80 17.20 -6.79
C ASN A 264 18.89 17.57 -5.60
N PRO A 265 19.37 18.32 -4.60
CA PRO A 265 18.55 18.74 -3.48
C PRO A 265 17.45 19.75 -3.87
N ASN A 266 17.60 20.46 -5.00
CA ASN A 266 16.66 21.50 -5.44
C ASN A 266 15.66 20.95 -6.45
N ASP A 267 14.49 20.56 -5.95
CA ASP A 267 13.39 19.93 -6.70
C ASP A 267 12.30 20.89 -7.17
N GLN A 268 12.37 22.16 -6.75
CA GLN A 268 11.35 23.14 -7.09
C GLN A 268 11.70 23.94 -8.36
N PRO A 269 10.69 24.40 -9.13
CA PRO A 269 10.90 25.21 -10.33
C PRO A 269 11.66 26.54 -10.08
N ASN A 270 11.55 27.10 -8.88
CA ASN A 270 12.28 28.32 -8.47
C ASN A 270 13.74 28.03 -8.03
N GLY A 271 14.21 26.78 -8.17
CA GLY A 271 15.53 26.34 -7.72
C GLY A 271 15.63 26.11 -6.21
N GLY A 272 14.50 26.05 -5.50
CA GLY A 272 14.41 25.72 -4.08
C GLY A 272 14.39 24.22 -3.79
N CYS A 273 14.67 23.89 -2.54
CA CYS A 273 14.59 22.56 -1.96
C CYS A 273 13.34 22.46 -1.07
N SER A 274 12.37 21.65 -1.50
CA SER A 274 11.14 21.41 -0.74
C SER A 274 11.41 20.77 0.63
N ALA A 275 12.43 19.90 0.71
CA ALA A 275 12.78 19.21 1.94
C ALA A 275 13.20 20.17 3.06
N ILE A 276 13.88 21.29 2.77
CA ILE A 276 14.24 22.28 3.81
C ILE A 276 12.98 22.86 4.45
N GLN A 277 11.98 23.25 3.65
CA GLN A 277 10.73 23.78 4.16
C GLN A 277 9.96 22.72 4.97
N SER A 278 9.88 21.48 4.48
CA SER A 278 9.22 20.39 5.21
C SER A 278 9.89 20.07 6.54
N LEU A 279 11.23 20.03 6.58
CA LEU A 279 12.00 19.79 7.81
C LEU A 279 11.80 20.91 8.83
N LEU A 280 11.78 22.17 8.38
CA LEU A 280 11.47 23.33 9.22
C LEU A 280 10.07 23.25 9.81
N SER A 281 9.06 23.00 8.97
CA SER A 281 7.68 22.84 9.40
C SER A 281 7.51 21.68 10.38
N GLY A 282 8.31 20.62 10.21
CA GLY A 282 8.29 19.43 11.06
C GLY A 282 9.10 19.51 12.36
N LEU A 283 9.84 20.60 12.66
CA LEU A 283 10.65 20.69 13.89
C LEU A 283 9.82 20.49 15.16
N GLU A 284 8.57 20.97 15.17
CA GLU A 284 7.65 20.84 16.30
C GLU A 284 7.00 19.45 16.44
N PHE A 285 7.05 18.63 15.37
CA PHE A 285 6.36 17.34 15.37
C PHE A 285 7.10 16.35 16.29
N SER A 286 6.38 15.89 17.31
CA SER A 286 6.79 14.90 18.30
C SER A 286 5.63 13.92 18.45
N TYR A 287 5.89 12.62 18.34
CA TYR A 287 4.89 11.53 18.47
C TYR A 287 4.25 11.41 19.87
N ASP A 288 4.41 12.39 20.75
CA ASP A 288 3.86 12.41 22.10
C ASP A 288 2.41 12.94 22.09
N ILE A 289 1.50 12.11 21.57
CA ILE A 289 0.06 12.36 21.42
C ILE A 289 -0.65 12.58 22.77
N PHE A 290 0.01 12.29 23.90
CA PHE A 290 -0.51 12.45 25.25
C PHE A 290 -0.10 13.78 25.91
N SER A 291 0.82 14.53 25.32
CA SER A 291 1.22 15.84 25.83
C SER A 291 0.33 16.95 25.25
N ARG A 292 -0.73 17.30 25.98
CA ARG A 292 -1.57 18.49 25.71
C ARG A 292 -0.89 19.82 26.06
N GLU A 293 0.35 19.79 26.54
CA GLU A 293 1.08 21.00 26.90
C GLU A 293 1.78 21.59 25.68
N LYS A 294 1.48 22.86 25.38
CA LYS A 294 2.27 23.69 24.46
C LYS A 294 3.65 23.93 25.06
N ARG A 295 4.55 22.95 24.93
CA ARG A 295 5.95 23.07 25.34
C ARG A 295 6.61 24.17 24.49
N LYS A 296 7.25 25.12 25.17
CA LYS A 296 8.15 26.13 24.57
C LYS A 296 9.59 25.71 24.84
N ASN A 297 10.53 26.21 24.06
CA ASN A 297 11.96 25.86 24.13
C ASN A 297 12.16 24.35 23.91
N LEU A 298 11.49 23.81 22.89
CA LEU A 298 11.65 22.42 22.48
C LEU A 298 13.07 22.18 21.99
N ASP A 299 13.66 21.09 22.47
CA ASP A 299 14.94 20.57 22.00
C ASP A 299 14.90 19.04 22.09
N THR A 300 14.51 18.41 20.99
CA THR A 300 14.35 16.96 20.89
C THR A 300 15.42 16.36 19.99
N LYS A 301 15.75 15.09 20.19
CA LYS A 301 16.66 14.36 19.29
C LYS A 301 16.20 14.47 17.83
N GLU A 302 14.90 14.36 17.57
CA GLU A 302 14.34 14.44 16.22
C GLU A 302 14.47 15.84 15.62
N ALA A 303 14.27 16.90 16.41
CA ALA A 303 14.47 18.26 15.93
C ALA A 303 15.93 18.56 15.62
N ARG A 304 16.87 18.10 16.46
CA ARG A 304 18.31 18.19 16.18
C ARG A 304 18.69 17.48 14.88
N GLU A 305 18.10 16.29 14.65
CA GLU A 305 18.35 15.52 13.44
C GLU A 305 17.78 16.23 12.20
N LYS A 306 16.58 16.82 12.28
CA LYS A 306 16.01 17.65 11.19
C LYS A 306 16.89 18.87 10.89
N LEU A 307 17.41 19.55 11.91
CA LEU A 307 18.32 20.69 11.72
C LEU A 307 19.65 20.27 11.08
N LYS A 308 20.19 19.12 11.50
CA LYS A 308 21.35 18.48 10.86
C LYS A 308 21.07 18.15 9.39
N MET A 309 19.89 17.64 9.05
CA MET A 309 19.49 17.39 7.67
C MET A 309 19.39 18.69 6.85
N ILE A 310 18.86 19.77 7.42
CA ILE A 310 18.86 21.11 6.78
C ILE A 310 20.28 21.58 6.52
N HIS A 311 21.19 21.40 7.48
CA HIS A 311 22.61 21.73 7.32
C HIS A 311 23.24 20.92 6.17
N ILE A 312 23.01 19.61 6.13
CA ILE A 312 23.52 18.74 5.05
C ILE A 312 22.96 19.18 3.69
N LEU A 313 21.65 19.45 3.59
CA LEU A 313 21.04 19.93 2.35
C LEU A 313 21.71 21.22 1.86
N ALA A 314 21.87 22.21 2.75
CA ALA A 314 22.51 23.48 2.41
C ALA A 314 23.98 23.28 1.99
N GLN A 315 24.72 22.38 2.65
CA GLN A 315 26.10 22.05 2.28
C GLN A 315 26.22 21.49 0.86
N TYR A 316 25.22 20.74 0.40
CA TYR A 316 25.14 20.20 -0.96
C TYR A 316 24.43 21.17 -1.94
N GLY A 317 24.25 22.44 -1.56
CA GLY A 317 23.68 23.48 -2.43
C GLY A 317 22.15 23.55 -2.44
N GLY A 318 21.48 22.89 -1.50
CA GLY A 318 20.05 23.00 -1.27
C GLY A 318 19.67 24.42 -0.83
N LYS A 319 18.62 24.98 -1.45
CA LYS A 319 18.18 26.35 -1.19
C LYS A 319 16.82 26.41 -0.56
N TRP A 320 16.68 27.13 0.55
CA TRP A 320 15.39 27.54 1.08
C TRP A 320 14.86 28.74 0.28
N ALA A 321 13.92 28.48 -0.63
CA ALA A 321 13.28 29.48 -1.47
C ALA A 321 11.76 29.43 -1.29
N PRO A 322 11.22 30.07 -0.22
CA PRO A 322 9.80 30.02 0.08
C PRO A 322 8.96 30.63 -1.06
N LYS A 323 7.87 29.95 -1.44
CA LYS A 323 7.02 30.31 -2.58
C LYS A 323 6.05 31.44 -2.25
N GLU A 324 5.58 31.48 -1.01
CA GLU A 324 4.56 32.41 -0.52
C GLU A 324 4.90 32.88 0.90
N ASP A 325 4.36 34.04 1.28
CA ASP A 325 4.50 34.60 2.63
C ASP A 325 4.03 33.61 3.73
N GLY A 326 3.12 32.71 3.38
CA GLY A 326 2.61 31.64 4.25
C GLY A 326 3.70 30.66 4.70
N GLU A 327 4.66 30.31 3.84
CA GLU A 327 5.73 29.35 4.17
C GLU A 327 6.73 29.95 5.17
N VAL A 328 7.08 31.23 4.97
CA VAL A 328 7.91 31.99 5.94
C VAL A 328 7.18 32.10 7.28
N ALA A 329 5.87 32.37 7.27
CA ALA A 329 5.07 32.42 8.48
C ALA A 329 4.97 31.06 9.19
N HIS A 330 4.90 29.96 8.45
CA HIS A 330 4.90 28.61 9.01
C HIS A 330 6.26 28.26 9.63
N ALA A 331 7.36 28.48 8.89
CA ALA A 331 8.73 28.27 9.40
C ALA A 331 8.97 29.08 10.68
N ARG A 332 8.54 30.34 10.72
CA ARG A 332 8.62 31.20 11.90
C ARG A 332 7.86 30.64 13.11
N ARG A 333 6.65 30.14 12.89
CA ARG A 333 5.82 29.56 13.96
C ARG A 333 6.49 28.31 14.56
N SER A 334 7.07 27.47 13.71
CA SER A 334 7.82 26.30 14.13
C SER A 334 9.04 26.68 14.98
N LEU A 335 9.88 27.59 14.47
CA LEU A 335 11.08 28.08 15.18
C LEU A 335 10.75 28.74 16.53
N LEU A 336 9.65 29.48 16.64
CA LEU A 336 9.21 30.10 17.91
C LEU A 336 8.89 29.11 19.02
N ARG A 337 8.67 27.83 18.70
CA ARG A 337 8.44 26.77 19.70
C ARG A 337 9.73 26.10 20.15
N MET A 338 10.79 26.21 19.37
CA MET A 338 12.10 25.61 19.63
C MET A 338 12.90 26.45 20.62
N ASP A 339 14.05 25.94 21.05
CA ASP A 339 15.07 26.79 21.67
C ASP A 339 15.56 27.87 20.68
N SER A 340 15.92 29.05 21.20
CA SER A 340 16.38 30.17 20.37
C SER A 340 17.59 29.85 19.52
N ASP A 341 18.43 28.90 19.96
CA ASP A 341 19.62 28.45 19.23
C ASP A 341 19.26 27.83 17.87
N TYR A 342 18.09 27.19 17.72
CA TYR A 342 17.63 26.67 16.43
C TYR A 342 17.46 27.77 15.38
N THR A 343 16.96 28.94 15.79
CA THR A 343 16.81 30.07 14.88
C THR A 343 18.18 30.63 14.48
N VAL A 344 19.11 30.74 15.44
CA VAL A 344 20.47 31.22 15.19
C VAL A 344 21.22 30.27 14.27
N GLU A 345 21.12 28.96 14.53
CA GLU A 345 21.74 27.92 13.71
C GLU A 345 21.14 27.89 12.30
N PHE A 346 19.82 27.98 12.16
CA PHE A 346 19.18 28.06 10.85
C PHE A 346 19.68 29.26 10.04
N VAL A 347 19.71 30.45 10.65
CA VAL A 347 20.25 31.67 10.01
C VAL A 347 21.72 31.47 9.63
N TRP A 348 22.53 30.87 10.52
CA TRP A 348 23.93 30.59 10.24
C TRP A 348 24.11 29.63 9.05
N ILE A 349 23.35 28.52 9.00
CA ILE A 349 23.38 27.55 7.90
C ILE A 349 23.08 28.27 6.59
N MET A 350 21.96 28.99 6.53
CA MET A 350 21.54 29.67 5.30
C MET A 350 22.53 30.75 4.86
N SER A 351 23.11 31.49 5.80
CA SER A 351 24.12 32.53 5.50
C SER A 351 25.43 31.93 5.01
N LYS A 352 25.92 30.88 5.67
CA LYS A 352 27.20 30.25 5.35
C LYS A 352 27.21 29.61 3.97
N TYR A 353 26.13 28.95 3.58
CA TYR A 353 26.03 28.20 2.33
C TYR A 353 25.30 28.97 1.22
N GLN A 354 24.96 30.24 1.42
CA GLN A 354 24.14 31.05 0.50
C GLN A 354 22.84 30.31 0.14
N GLY A 355 22.23 29.69 1.15
CA GLY A 355 21.09 28.79 1.04
C GLY A 355 19.75 29.49 0.87
N CYS A 356 19.65 30.81 1.01
CA CYS A 356 18.42 31.55 0.75
C CYS A 356 18.73 33.00 0.37
N ARG A 357 17.72 33.76 -0.08
CA ARG A 357 17.90 35.20 -0.28
C ARG A 357 17.87 35.90 1.06
N ARG A 358 18.52 37.07 1.13
CA ARG A 358 18.49 37.86 2.36
C ARG A 358 17.08 38.31 2.74
N ASN A 359 16.27 38.69 1.76
CA ASN A 359 14.89 39.12 1.98
C ASN A 359 14.05 38.02 2.66
N ASP A 360 14.33 36.74 2.39
CA ASP A 360 13.60 35.62 2.99
C ASP A 360 13.93 35.50 4.50
N LEU A 361 15.17 35.75 4.92
CA LEU A 361 15.57 35.82 6.34
C LEU A 361 15.09 37.10 7.03
N ASP A 362 15.14 38.24 6.35
CA ASP A 362 14.61 39.49 6.87
C ASP A 362 13.10 39.37 7.12
N ALA A 363 12.37 38.72 6.20
CA ALA A 363 10.96 38.38 6.39
C ALA A 363 10.78 37.41 7.57
N LEU A 364 11.58 36.36 7.68
CA LEU A 364 11.54 35.41 8.80
C LEU A 364 11.71 36.13 10.15
N LEU A 365 12.67 37.05 10.26
CA LEU A 365 13.06 37.77 11.48
C LEU A 365 12.29 39.10 11.68
N GLY A 366 11.37 39.45 10.78
CA GLY A 366 10.70 40.75 10.75
C GLY A 366 9.71 40.99 11.90
N THR A 367 9.23 39.94 12.58
CA THR A 367 8.18 40.09 13.60
C THR A 367 8.73 40.37 15.01
N PRO A 368 8.03 41.15 15.86
CA PRO A 368 8.48 41.40 17.23
C PRO A 368 8.65 40.13 18.07
N SER A 369 7.81 39.12 17.84
CA SER A 369 7.84 37.86 18.58
C SER A 369 9.14 37.08 18.38
N ILE A 370 9.59 36.92 17.13
CA ILE A 370 10.83 36.19 16.85
C ILE A 370 12.06 37.00 17.30
N ARG A 371 12.05 38.33 17.16
CA ARG A 371 13.12 39.20 17.69
C ARG A 371 13.25 39.11 19.20
N LYS A 372 12.13 39.01 19.91
CA LYS A 372 12.13 38.77 21.36
C LYS A 372 12.67 37.38 21.70
N HIS A 373 12.36 36.38 20.88
CA HIS A 373 12.81 35.00 21.06
C HIS A 373 14.33 34.85 20.93
N VAL A 374 14.96 35.53 19.96
CA VAL A 374 16.41 35.50 19.74
C VAL A 374 17.17 36.69 20.37
N ARG A 375 16.58 37.35 21.37
CA ARG A 375 17.09 38.63 21.90
C ARG A 375 18.56 38.57 22.37
N SER A 376 18.97 37.46 22.97
CA SER A 376 20.35 37.24 23.44
C SER A 376 21.37 37.12 22.30
N SER A 377 20.92 36.84 21.08
CA SER A 377 21.76 36.53 19.92
C SER A 377 21.54 37.48 18.74
N LEU A 378 20.91 38.65 18.97
CA LEU A 378 20.60 39.62 17.92
C LEU A 378 21.85 40.15 17.21
N ASP A 379 22.91 40.48 17.96
CA ASP A 379 24.16 40.98 17.39
C ASP A 379 24.81 39.91 16.51
N ARG A 380 24.84 38.66 17.00
CA ARG A 380 25.33 37.52 16.22
C ARG A 380 24.51 37.30 14.94
N ILE A 381 23.19 37.40 15.01
CA ILE A 381 22.32 37.29 13.82
C ILE A 381 22.61 38.43 12.83
N ALA A 382 22.79 39.66 13.31
CA ALA A 382 23.14 40.80 12.46
C ALA A 382 24.47 40.58 11.72
N ASP A 383 25.48 40.05 12.41
CA ASP A 383 26.77 39.68 11.82
C ASP A 383 26.64 38.55 10.80
N LEU A 384 25.78 37.55 11.06
CA LEU A 384 25.53 36.48 10.09
C LEU A 384 24.84 37.00 8.83
N LEU A 385 23.85 37.87 9.00
CA LEU A 385 23.15 38.46 7.87
C LEU A 385 24.08 39.33 7.03
N SER A 386 24.98 40.13 7.62
CA SER A 386 25.92 40.98 6.86
C SER A 386 26.81 40.19 5.89
N ASN A 387 27.03 38.89 6.13
CA ASN A 387 27.76 38.00 5.24
C ASN A 387 26.93 37.46 4.05
N LEU A 388 25.60 37.60 4.06
CA LEU A 388 24.77 37.41 2.87
C LEU A 388 24.85 38.67 2.01
N ALA A 389 25.20 38.50 0.75
CA ALA A 389 25.12 39.58 -0.22
C ALA A 389 23.70 40.17 -0.19
N HIS A 390 23.58 41.49 -0.04
CA HIS A 390 22.35 42.16 -0.40
C HIS A 390 22.14 41.92 -1.88
N ASP A 391 21.02 41.31 -2.26
CA ASP A 391 20.55 41.32 -3.65
C ASP A 391 20.39 42.79 -4.04
N GLY A 392 21.44 43.34 -4.64
CA GLY A 392 21.50 44.70 -5.07
C GLY A 392 20.48 44.87 -6.18
N LYS A 393 19.63 45.88 -6.00
CA LYS A 393 19.02 46.63 -7.09
C LYS A 393 19.99 46.70 -8.27
N SER A 394 19.62 46.09 -9.39
CA SER A 394 19.96 46.49 -10.76
C SER A 394 18.96 45.81 -11.67
#